data_AF-A0A926TAT0-F1
#
_entry.id   AF-A0A926TAT0-F1
#
_cell.length_a   1.000
_cell.length_b   1.000
_cell.length_c   1.000
_cell.angle_alpha   90.00
_cell.angle_beta   90.00
_cell.angle_gamma   90.00
#
_symmetry.space_group_name_H-M   'P 1'
#
loop_
_entity.id
_entity.type
_entity.pdbx_description
1 polymer ?
#
loop_
_entity_poly.entity_id
_entity_poly.type
_entity_poly.pdbx_seq_one_letter_code
_entity_poly.pdbx_strand_id
1 'polypeptide(L)'
;MNKPEEEVKLHLRPREAETVSIEIPKDTLESLQKVAISRNMPFEALLKFYIGQGLRQDLAKLFSDRLLESTEQVLSRHIDSEQEISNIMQEIKARINP
;
A
#
# COMPACT_ATOMS: atom_id res chain seq x y z
N MET A 1 43.30 21.53 12.05
CA MET A 1 43.09 21.41 10.59
C MET A 1 41.99 20.38 10.39
N ASN A 2 40.78 20.81 10.03
CA ASN A 2 39.65 19.91 9.78
C ASN A 2 39.73 19.39 8.34
N LYS A 3 39.64 18.07 8.16
CA LYS A 3 39.57 17.44 6.83
C LYS A 3 38.28 17.88 6.13
N PRO A 4 38.32 18.13 4.80
CA PRO A 4 37.14 18.49 4.05
C PRO A 4 36.16 17.31 4.06
N GLU A 5 34.88 17.63 4.26
CA GLU A 5 33.76 16.71 4.24
C GLU A 5 33.79 15.92 2.91
N GLU A 6 33.98 14.60 2.98
CA GLU A 6 33.85 13.74 1.80
C GLU A 6 32.42 13.87 1.26
N GLU A 7 32.27 14.41 0.05
CA GLU A 7 31.00 14.46 -0.66
C GLU A 7 30.45 13.04 -0.84
N VAL A 8 29.47 12.68 0.01
CA VAL A 8 28.73 11.42 -0.12
C VAL A 8 27.90 11.49 -1.40
N LYS A 9 28.42 10.92 -2.49
CA LYS A 9 27.68 10.79 -3.75
C LYS A 9 26.52 9.80 -3.57
N LEU A 10 25.30 10.32 -3.64
CA LEU A 10 24.09 9.53 -3.59
C LEU A 10 23.96 8.68 -4.87
N HIS A 11 24.24 7.40 -4.80
CA HIS A 11 24.06 6.46 -5.91
C HIS A 11 22.61 5.94 -5.92
N LEU A 12 21.72 6.69 -6.56
CA LEU A 12 20.34 6.25 -6.78
C LEU A 12 20.31 5.15 -7.86
N ARG A 13 19.87 3.94 -7.49
CA ARG A 13 19.60 2.88 -8.46
C ARG A 13 18.22 3.13 -9.09
N PRO A 14 18.13 3.33 -10.41
CA PRO A 14 16.84 3.46 -11.08
C PRO A 14 16.06 2.15 -10.91
N ARG A 15 14.77 2.26 -10.63
CA ARG A 15 13.86 1.10 -10.62
C ARG A 15 13.44 0.77 -12.03
N GLU A 16 13.36 -0.51 -12.35
CA GLU A 16 12.71 -0.98 -13.57
C GLU A 16 11.25 -0.49 -13.59
N ALA A 17 10.82 0.00 -14.75
CA ALA A 17 9.49 0.56 -14.94
C ALA A 17 9.00 0.24 -16.35
N GLU A 18 7.69 0.00 -16.46
CA GLU A 18 7.00 -0.18 -17.74
C GLU A 18 6.03 0.97 -17.98
N THR A 19 5.78 1.27 -19.25
CA THR A 19 4.84 2.31 -19.66
C THR A 19 3.44 1.73 -19.77
N VAL A 20 2.48 2.33 -19.06
CA VAL A 20 1.05 2.00 -19.18
C VAL A 20 0.34 3.17 -19.87
N SER A 21 -0.37 2.89 -20.96
CA SER A 21 -1.18 3.88 -21.70
C SER A 21 -2.66 3.64 -21.47
N ILE A 22 -3.40 4.68 -21.06
CA ILE A 22 -4.82 4.60 -20.70
C ILE A 22 -5.55 5.82 -21.27
N GLU A 23 -6.70 5.62 -21.89
CA GLU A 23 -7.59 6.72 -22.28
C GLU A 23 -8.34 7.27 -21.05
N ILE A 24 -8.29 8.58 -20.84
CA ILE A 24 -8.95 9.26 -19.72
C ILE A 24 -9.97 10.26 -20.29
N PRO A 25 -11.22 10.27 -19.79
CA PRO A 25 -12.20 11.28 -20.16
C PRO A 25 -11.65 12.70 -19.94
N LYS A 26 -11.93 13.62 -20.87
CA LYS A 26 -11.34 14.97 -20.87
C LYS A 26 -11.67 15.75 -19.59
N ASP A 27 -12.92 15.64 -19.13
CA ASP A 27 -13.41 16.23 -17.88
C ASP A 27 -12.68 15.66 -16.64
N THR A 28 -12.38 14.36 -16.66
CA THR A 28 -11.57 13.71 -15.61
C THR A 28 -10.14 14.24 -15.62
N LEU A 29 -9.54 14.38 -16.80
CA LEU A 29 -8.20 14.96 -16.96
C LEU A 29 -8.14 16.41 -16.43
N GLU A 30 -9.12 17.24 -16.76
CA GLU A 30 -9.25 18.60 -16.23
C GLU A 30 -9.38 18.63 -14.71
N SER A 31 -10.15 17.71 -14.14
CA SER A 31 -10.32 17.58 -12.69
C SER A 31 -9.01 17.19 -12.01
N LEU A 32 -8.27 16.23 -12.57
CA LEU A 32 -6.95 15.83 -12.06
C LEU A 32 -5.95 16.98 -12.11
N GLN A 33 -5.96 17.81 -13.16
CA GLN A 33 -5.10 18.98 -13.26
C GLN A 33 -5.41 20.04 -12.19
N LYS A 34 -6.71 20.33 -11.96
CA LYS A 34 -7.14 21.25 -10.89
C LYS A 34 -6.65 20.79 -9.51
N VAL A 35 -6.73 19.49 -9.25
CA VAL A 35 -6.26 18.91 -7.98
C VAL A 35 -4.73 18.94 -7.87
N ALA A 36 -4.00 18.71 -8.95
CA ALA A 36 -2.55 18.82 -8.96
C ALA A 36 -2.09 20.23 -8.57
N ILE A 37 -2.73 21.25 -9.16
CA ILE A 37 -2.50 22.66 -8.83
C ILE A 37 -2.85 22.95 -7.37
N SER A 38 -4.02 22.54 -6.89
CA SER A 38 -4.46 22.84 -5.52
C SER A 38 -3.57 22.20 -4.45
N ARG A 39 -2.98 21.04 -4.75
CA ARG A 39 -2.03 20.34 -3.89
C ARG A 39 -0.57 20.76 -4.10
N ASN A 40 -0.31 21.71 -4.99
CA ASN A 40 1.04 22.11 -5.41
C ASN A 40 1.93 20.92 -5.79
N MET A 41 1.37 19.98 -6.56
CA MET A 41 2.00 18.73 -6.93
C MET A 41 2.13 18.62 -8.45
N PRO A 42 3.27 18.14 -8.99
CA PRO A 42 3.38 17.82 -10.41
C PRO A 42 2.28 16.83 -10.84
N PHE A 43 1.71 17.01 -12.02
CA PHE A 43 0.60 16.19 -12.49
C PHE A 43 0.91 14.69 -12.47
N GLU A 44 2.08 14.29 -12.98
CA GLU A 44 2.54 12.90 -12.96
C GLU A 44 2.71 12.35 -11.53
N ALA A 45 3.19 13.19 -10.59
CA ALA A 45 3.33 12.81 -9.20
C ALA A 45 1.97 12.57 -8.54
N LEU A 46 0.95 13.37 -8.89
CA LEU A 46 -0.42 13.15 -8.42
C LEU A 46 -0.97 11.81 -8.91
N LEU A 47 -0.78 11.49 -10.20
CA LEU A 47 -1.23 10.21 -10.76
C LEU A 47 -0.57 9.04 -10.04
N LYS A 48 0.76 9.07 -9.90
CA LYS A 48 1.51 8.04 -9.16
C LYS A 48 1.06 7.93 -7.70
N PHE A 49 0.77 9.06 -7.05
CA PHE A 49 0.27 9.09 -5.69
C PHE A 49 -1.09 8.42 -5.56
N TYR A 50 -2.06 8.77 -6.42
CA TYR A 50 -3.41 8.18 -6.38
C TYR A 50 -3.42 6.69 -6.69
N ILE A 51 -2.68 6.28 -7.72
CA ILE A 51 -2.51 4.85 -8.04
C ILE A 51 -1.89 4.13 -6.83
N GLY A 52 -0.79 4.65 -6.29
CA GLY A 52 -0.11 4.05 -5.16
C GLY A 52 -0.92 4.03 -3.87
N GLN A 53 -1.77 5.03 -3.64
CA GLN A 53 -2.62 5.11 -2.45
C GLN A 53 -3.65 3.97 -2.44
N GLY A 54 -4.45 3.86 -3.50
CA GLY A 54 -5.46 2.80 -3.60
C GLY A 54 -4.81 1.42 -3.61
N LEU A 55 -3.77 1.23 -4.41
CA LEU A 55 -3.10 -0.07 -4.52
C LEU A 55 -2.51 -0.53 -3.17
N ARG A 56 -1.89 0.35 -2.38
CA ARG A 56 -1.38 -0.03 -1.06
C ARG A 56 -2.49 -0.43 -0.10
N GLN A 57 -3.64 0.24 -0.14
CA GLN A 57 -4.80 -0.12 0.68
C GLN A 57 -5.34 -1.50 0.30
N ASP A 58 -5.50 -1.75 -0.99
CA ASP A 58 -5.98 -3.04 -1.49
C ASP A 58 -5.00 -4.18 -1.18
N LEU A 59 -3.70 -3.97 -1.39
CA LEU A 59 -2.68 -4.96 -1.05
C LEU A 59 -2.63 -5.27 0.45
N ALA A 60 -2.77 -4.25 1.30
CA ALA A 60 -2.84 -4.45 2.75
C ALA A 60 -4.05 -5.30 3.14
N LYS A 61 -5.22 -5.03 2.54
CA LYS A 61 -6.44 -5.81 2.77
C LYS A 61 -6.27 -7.27 2.33
N LEU A 62 -5.78 -7.50 1.11
CA LEU A 62 -5.53 -8.84 0.58
C LEU A 62 -4.56 -9.63 1.45
N PHE A 63 -3.53 -8.97 1.97
CA PHE A 63 -2.58 -9.58 2.90
C PHE A 63 -3.25 -9.95 4.22
N SER A 64 -4.02 -9.05 4.83
CA SER A 64 -4.76 -9.33 6.07
C SER A 64 -5.75 -10.49 5.91
N ASP A 65 -6.51 -10.53 4.81
CA ASP A 65 -7.47 -11.60 4.54
C ASP A 65 -6.76 -12.97 4.44
N ARG A 66 -5.66 -13.04 3.68
CA ARG A 66 -4.85 -14.26 3.58
C ARG A 66 -4.24 -14.68 4.92
N LEU A 67 -3.77 -13.72 5.72
CA LEU A 67 -3.22 -14.00 7.04
C LEU A 67 -4.29 -14.58 7.97
N LEU A 68 -5.51 -14.02 7.97
CA LEU A 68 -6.61 -14.51 8.79
C LEU A 68 -7.01 -15.94 8.40
N GLU A 69 -7.14 -16.21 7.10
CA GLU A 69 -7.41 -17.57 6.60
C GLU A 69 -6.32 -18.56 7.01
N SER A 70 -5.05 -18.18 6.83
CA SER A 70 -3.92 -19.03 7.22
C SER A 70 -3.88 -19.28 8.72
N THR A 71 -4.24 -18.27 9.52
CA THR A 71 -4.30 -18.36 10.99
C THR A 71 -5.38 -19.33 11.42
N GLU A 72 -6.58 -19.23 10.86
CA GLU A 72 -7.68 -20.17 11.13
C GLU A 72 -7.29 -21.61 10.79
N GLN A 73 -6.70 -21.83 9.61
CA GLN A 73 -6.20 -23.16 9.20
C GLN A 73 -5.15 -23.73 10.18
N VAL A 74 -4.27 -22.89 10.72
CA VAL A 74 -3.27 -23.33 11.70
C VAL A 74 -3.95 -23.67 13.03
N LEU A 75 -4.86 -22.84 13.52
CA LEU A 75 -5.60 -23.10 14.76
C LEU A 75 -6.40 -24.41 14.67
N SER A 76 -7.10 -24.66 13.56
CA SER A 76 -7.85 -25.90 13.33
C SER A 76 -7.00 -27.17 13.31
N ARG A 77 -5.68 -27.07 13.11
CA ARG A 77 -4.75 -28.22 13.20
C ARG A 77 -4.33 -28.54 14.62
N HIS A 78 -4.50 -27.60 15.54
CA HIS A 78 -3.96 -27.68 16.90
C HIS A 78 -5.03 -27.61 18.00
N ILE A 79 -6.26 -27.20 17.66
CA ILE A 79 -7.37 -27.02 18.58
C ILE A 79 -8.58 -27.77 18.03
N ASP A 80 -9.15 -28.68 18.82
CA ASP A 80 -10.33 -29.47 18.41
C ASP A 80 -11.66 -28.70 18.60
N SER A 81 -11.65 -27.67 19.44
CA SER A 81 -12.83 -26.86 19.77
C SER A 81 -13.05 -25.72 18.76
N GLU A 82 -14.03 -25.88 17.86
CA GLU A 82 -14.43 -24.83 16.92
C GLU A 82 -14.83 -23.52 17.62
N GLN A 83 -15.46 -23.61 18.79
CA GLN A 83 -15.87 -22.43 19.56
C GLN A 83 -14.66 -21.65 20.06
N GLU A 84 -13.61 -22.35 20.50
CA GLU A 84 -12.38 -21.71 20.96
C GLU A 84 -11.63 -21.04 19.81
N ILE A 85 -11.55 -21.70 18.65
CA ILE A 85 -10.99 -21.11 17.42
C ILE A 85 -11.75 -19.84 17.03
N SER A 86 -13.08 -19.90 17.02
CA SER A 86 -13.93 -18.75 16.68
C SER A 86 -13.69 -17.56 17.62
N ASN A 87 -13.60 -17.81 18.93
CA ASN A 87 -13.32 -16.76 19.92
C ASN A 87 -11.95 -16.11 19.69
N ILE A 88 -10.90 -16.92 19.47
CA ILE A 88 -9.55 -16.43 19.19
C ILE A 88 -9.53 -15.60 17.90
N MET A 89 -10.19 -16.08 16.84
CA MET A 89 -10.26 -15.36 15.56
C MET A 89 -11.01 -14.04 15.67
N GLN A 90 -12.06 -13.94 16.50
CA GLN A 90 -12.73 -12.68 16.79
C GLN A 90 -11.81 -11.70 17.53
N GLU A 91 -11.06 -12.17 18.53
CA GLU A 91 -10.09 -11.33 19.24
C GLU A 91 -9.01 -10.79 18.31
N ILE A 92 -8.46 -11.64 17.43
CA ILE A 92 -7.45 -11.24 16.45
C ILE A 92 -8.01 -10.17 15.50
N LYS A 93 -9.23 -10.35 14.97
CA LYS A 93 -9.88 -9.37 14.08
C LYS A 93 -10.08 -8.02 14.77
N ALA A 94 -10.50 -8.02 16.04
CA ALA A 94 -10.70 -6.79 16.81
C ALA A 94 -9.41 -6.00 17.07
N ARG A 95 -8.24 -6.67 17.10
CA ARG A 95 -6.94 -6.00 17.26
C ARG A 95 -6.38 -5.42 15.95
N ILE A 96 -6.73 -6.00 14.80
CA ILE A 96 -6.20 -5.61 13.48
C ILE A 96 -7.01 -4.44 12.88
N ASN A 97 -8.32 -4.43 13.09
CA ASN A 97 -9.23 -3.36 12.64
C ASN A 97 -9.89 -2.69 13.86
N PRO A 98 -9.22 -1.73 14.54
CA PRO A 98 -9.80 -1.00 15.65
C PRO A 98 -10.92 -0.04 15.21
#